data_AF-A0A9N9MY42-F1
#
_entry.id   AF-A0A9N9MY42-F1
#
_cell.length_a   1.000
_cell.length_b   1.000
_cell.length_c   1.000
_cell.angle_alpha   90.00
_cell.angle_beta   90.00
_cell.angle_gamma   90.00
#
_symmetry.space_group_name_H-M   'P 1'
#
loop_
_entity.id
_entity.type
_entity.pdbx_description
1 polymer ?
#
loop_
_entity_poly.entity_id
_entity_poly.type
_entity_poly.pdbx_seq_one_letter_code
_entity_poly.pdbx_strand_id
1 'polypeptide(L)'
;MDMTSRRRSVNFSEEEIAALTAFVETYKHILENEKTDAVTMKEKDDMWEIVASEWTEWAESRFTPRTGKKLREKWKNIKKDVKIKIPIILQ
;
A
#
# COMPACT_ATOMS: atom_id res chain seq x y z
N MET A 1 -15.37 -18.67 26.36
CA MET A 1 -15.14 -19.17 24.99
C MET A 1 -14.55 -18.04 24.18
N ASP A 2 -13.24 -18.09 23.92
CA ASP A 2 -12.51 -17.05 23.23
C ASP A 2 -12.64 -17.25 21.71
N MET A 3 -13.63 -16.60 21.10
CA MET A 3 -13.78 -16.56 19.65
C MET A 3 -13.28 -15.21 19.13
N THR A 4 -11.96 -15.05 19.05
CA THR A 4 -11.37 -14.04 18.15
C THR A 4 -11.60 -14.50 16.71
N SER A 5 -12.84 -14.32 16.24
CA SER A 5 -13.19 -14.38 14.83
C SER A 5 -12.23 -13.44 14.10
N ARG A 6 -11.26 -14.02 13.39
CA ARG A 6 -10.38 -13.29 12.48
C ARG A 6 -11.27 -12.72 11.38
N ARG A 7 -11.88 -11.56 11.63
CA ARG A 7 -12.57 -10.77 10.61
C ARG A 7 -11.55 -10.56 9.51
N ARG A 8 -11.74 -11.24 8.38
CA ARG A 8 -10.93 -10.99 7.18
C ARG A 8 -11.05 -9.50 6.91
N SER A 9 -9.91 -8.82 6.81
CA SER A 9 -9.87 -7.41 6.42
C SER A 9 -10.55 -7.27 5.07
N VAL A 10 -11.40 -6.25 4.93
CA VAL A 10 -12.15 -6.00 3.70
C VAL A 10 -11.16 -5.85 2.54
N ASN A 11 -11.43 -6.55 1.43
CA ASN A 11 -10.61 -6.47 0.24
C ASN A 11 -10.51 -5.00 -0.23
N PHE A 12 -9.40 -4.65 -0.88
CA PHE A 12 -9.30 -3.34 -1.53
C PHE A 12 -10.18 -3.35 -2.77
N SER A 13 -11.07 -2.37 -2.86
CA SER A 13 -11.88 -2.05 -4.03
C SER A 13 -11.02 -1.49 -5.16
N GLU A 14 -11.55 -1.43 -6.39
CA GLU A 14 -10.82 -0.86 -7.53
C GLU A 14 -10.50 0.62 -7.33
N GLU A 15 -11.43 1.39 -6.75
CA GLU A 15 -11.22 2.79 -6.37
C GLU A 15 -10.07 2.93 -5.35
N GLU A 16 -10.04 2.06 -4.33
CA GLU A 16 -8.96 2.02 -3.34
C GLU A 16 -7.61 1.68 -3.99
N ILE A 17 -7.59 0.78 -4.99
CA ILE A 17 -6.36 0.42 -5.72
C ILE A 17 -5.87 1.60 -6.57
N ALA A 18 -6.77 2.29 -7.25
CA ALA A 18 -6.45 3.48 -8.05
C ALA A 18 -5.89 4.61 -7.17
N ALA A 19 -6.56 4.90 -6.04
CA ALA A 19 -6.10 5.89 -5.08
C ALA A 19 -4.72 5.52 -4.50
N LEU A 20 -4.52 4.27 -4.08
CA LEU A 20 -3.23 3.80 -3.57
C LEU A 20 -2.11 3.99 -4.59
N THR A 21 -2.40 3.74 -5.87
CA THR A 21 -1.43 3.92 -6.95
C THR A 21 -1.07 5.41 -7.11
N ALA A 22 -2.05 6.31 -7.05
CA ALA A 22 -1.83 7.75 -7.12
C ALA A 22 -0.99 8.26 -5.94
N PHE A 23 -1.31 7.86 -4.71
CA PHE A 23 -0.50 8.21 -3.52
C PHE A 23 0.95 7.74 -3.65
N VAL A 24 1.16 6.50 -4.09
CA VAL A 24 2.51 5.97 -4.27
C VAL A 24 3.26 6.70 -5.37
N GLU A 25 2.59 7.11 -6.44
CA GLU A 25 3.20 7.88 -7.52
C GLU A 25 3.70 9.25 -7.04
N THR A 26 2.91 9.95 -6.21
CA THR A 26 3.31 11.20 -5.55
C THR A 26 4.59 11.06 -4.73
N TYR A 27 4.70 9.97 -3.96
CA TYR A 27 5.83 9.72 -3.04
C TYR A 27 6.84 8.71 -3.59
N LYS A 28 6.82 8.43 -4.89
CA LYS A 28 7.62 7.39 -5.54
C LYS A 28 9.11 7.52 -5.27
N HIS A 29 9.62 8.75 -5.27
CA HIS A 29 11.02 9.07 -5.03
C HIS A 29 11.52 8.61 -3.65
N ILE A 30 10.64 8.51 -2.65
CA ILE A 30 10.94 7.99 -1.30
C ILE A 30 10.57 6.51 -1.21
N LEU A 31 9.34 6.16 -1.57
CA LEU A 31 8.77 4.82 -1.38
C LEU A 31 9.42 3.76 -2.27
N GLU A 32 9.83 4.13 -3.49
CA GLU A 32 10.49 3.24 -4.45
C GLU A 32 12.01 3.46 -4.55
N ASN A 33 12.59 4.20 -3.60
CA ASN A 33 14.04 4.32 -3.51
C ASN A 33 14.68 2.92 -3.38
N GLU A 34 15.73 2.63 -4.14
CA GLU A 34 16.40 1.32 -4.11
C GLU A 34 17.30 1.14 -2.87
N LYS A 35 17.67 2.23 -2.20
CA LYS A 35 18.53 2.20 -1.01
C LYS A 35 17.89 1.42 0.14
N THR A 36 18.69 0.61 0.81
CA THR A 36 18.28 -0.29 1.91
C THR A 36 19.04 -0.03 3.21
N ASP A 37 19.70 1.11 3.36
CA ASP A 37 20.30 1.50 4.64
C ASP A 37 19.22 1.78 5.69
N ALA A 38 19.59 1.67 6.97
CA ALA A 38 18.65 1.79 8.09
C ALA A 38 17.93 3.15 8.13
N VAL A 39 18.58 4.22 7.64
CA VAL A 39 17.99 5.57 7.57
C VAL A 39 16.91 5.59 6.50
N THR A 40 17.24 5.16 5.27
CA THR A 40 16.27 5.07 4.17
C THR A 40 15.10 4.13 4.49
N MET A 41 15.36 3.01 5.19
CA MET A 41 14.29 2.11 5.62
C MET A 41 13.31 2.81 6.56
N LYS A 42 13.83 3.55 7.54
CA LYS A 42 13.02 4.33 8.46
C LYS A 42 12.23 5.43 7.73
N GLU A 43 12.88 6.18 6.84
CA GLU A 43 12.21 7.21 6.03
C GLU A 43 11.06 6.63 5.20
N LYS A 44 11.22 5.43 4.63
CA LYS A 44 10.13 4.75 3.93
C LYS A 44 8.99 4.38 4.85
N ASP A 45 9.27 3.82 6.02
CA ASP A 45 8.23 3.47 7.01
C ASP A 45 7.50 4.74 7.49
N ASP A 46 8.21 5.82 7.80
CA ASP A 46 7.62 7.11 8.16
C ASP A 46 6.74 7.66 7.02
N MET A 47 7.19 7.56 5.77
CA MET A 47 6.41 7.97 4.59
C MET A 47 5.15 7.12 4.41
N TRP A 48 5.18 5.82 4.72
CA TRP A 48 3.99 4.98 4.69
C TRP A 48 2.97 5.36 5.77
N GLU A 49 3.41 5.83 6.94
CA GLU A 49 2.52 6.33 7.98
C GLU A 49 1.88 7.67 7.60
N ILE A 50 2.62 8.57 6.93
CA ILE A 50 2.05 9.79 6.34
C ILE A 50 0.98 9.44 5.31
N VAL A 51 1.28 8.52 4.38
CA VAL A 51 0.30 8.04 3.39
C VAL A 51 -0.92 7.42 4.08
N ALA A 52 -0.75 6.74 5.21
CA ALA A 52 -1.88 6.19 5.98
C ALA A 52 -2.75 7.27 6.63
N SER A 53 -2.15 8.38 7.07
CA SER A 53 -2.90 9.56 7.54
C SER A 53 -3.71 10.16 6.40
N GLU A 54 -3.06 10.47 5.28
CA GLU A 54 -3.73 11.04 4.10
C GLU A 54 -4.80 10.09 3.55
N TRP A 55 -4.53 8.78 3.58
CA TRP A 55 -5.50 7.76 3.23
C TRP A 55 -6.72 7.80 4.12
N THR A 56 -6.54 7.96 5.44
CA THR A 56 -7.66 8.01 6.39
C THR A 56 -8.53 9.24 6.14
N GLU A 57 -7.91 10.37 5.80
CA GLU A 57 -8.61 11.60 5.41
C GLU A 57 -9.34 11.43 4.06
N TRP A 58 -8.68 10.85 3.06
CA TRP A 58 -9.29 10.57 1.75
C TRP A 58 -10.42 9.53 1.80
N ALA A 59 -10.25 8.50 2.64
CA ALA A 59 -11.20 7.41 2.80
C ALA A 59 -12.50 7.85 3.48
N GLU A 60 -12.44 8.93 4.27
CA GLU A 60 -13.51 9.42 5.12
C GLU A 60 -14.23 8.27 5.87
N SER A 61 -15.55 8.35 6.04
CA SER A 61 -16.38 7.23 6.53
C SER A 61 -16.75 6.22 5.44
N ARG A 62 -16.17 6.33 4.23
CA ARG A 62 -16.53 5.53 3.05
C ARG A 62 -15.77 4.22 2.98
N PHE A 63 -14.52 4.21 3.46
CA PHE A 63 -13.68 3.01 3.49
C PHE A 63 -13.11 2.73 4.88
N THR A 64 -12.58 1.51 5.05
CA THR A 64 -11.94 1.12 6.31
C THR A 64 -10.57 1.81 6.40
N PRO A 65 -10.23 2.42 7.56
CA PRO A 65 -8.90 2.96 7.76
C PRO A 65 -7.84 1.85 7.66
N ARG A 66 -6.74 2.13 6.97
CA ARG A 66 -5.65 1.17 6.74
C ARG A 66 -4.34 1.79 7.22
N THR A 67 -3.52 1.00 7.91
CA THR A 67 -2.20 1.43 8.36
C THR A 67 -1.18 1.43 7.22
N GLY A 68 -0.07 2.16 7.39
CA GLY A 68 0.99 2.25 6.39
C GLY A 68 1.52 0.87 5.98
N LYS A 69 1.67 -0.03 6.97
CA LYS A 69 2.02 -1.43 6.74
C LYS A 69 1.06 -2.16 5.79
N LYS A 70 -0.25 -1.94 5.91
CA LYS A 70 -1.27 -2.60 5.06
C LYS A 70 -1.27 -2.04 3.64
N LEU A 71 -1.11 -0.73 3.50
CA LEU A 71 -0.97 -0.08 2.19
C LEU A 71 0.30 -0.55 1.47
N ARG A 72 1.42 -0.62 2.19
CA ARG A 72 2.70 -1.16 1.69
C ARG A 72 2.59 -2.61 1.23
N GLU A 73 1.96 -3.48 2.02
CA GLU A 73 1.75 -4.88 1.65
C GLU A 73 0.88 -5.02 0.40
N LYS A 74 -0.20 -4.23 0.32
CA LYS A 74 -1.06 -4.21 -0.86
C LYS A 74 -0.32 -3.71 -2.10
N TRP A 75 0.47 -2.64 -1.99
CA TRP A 75 1.28 -2.12 -3.08
C TRP A 75 2.29 -3.15 -3.60
N LYS A 76 2.98 -3.85 -2.70
CA LYS A 76 3.87 -4.95 -3.09
C LYS A 76 3.14 -6.04 -3.88
N ASN A 77 1.91 -6.38 -3.49
CA ASN A 77 1.09 -7.35 -4.20
C ASN A 77 0.66 -6.82 -5.57
N ILE A 78 0.22 -5.56 -5.68
CA ILE A 78 -0.11 -4.92 -6.96
C ILE A 78 1.10 -4.95 -7.90
N LYS A 79 2.29 -4.57 -7.42
CA LYS A 79 3.52 -4.63 -8.20
C LYS A 79 3.85 -6.03 -8.67
N LYS A 80 3.63 -7.06 -7.84
CA LYS A 80 3.83 -8.46 -8.23
C LYS A 80 2.81 -8.87 -9.28
N ASP A 81 1.53 -8.57 -9.08
CA ASP A 81 0.46 -8.85 -10.04
C ASP A 81 0.72 -8.21 -11.41
N VAL A 82 1.12 -6.93 -11.44
CA VAL A 82 1.50 -6.22 -12.66
C VAL A 82 2.75 -6.87 -13.29
N LYS A 83 3.77 -7.19 -12.50
CA LYS A 83 4.97 -7.91 -12.97
C LYS A 83 4.69 -9.35 -13.42
N ILE A 84 3.60 -9.98 -12.96
CA ILE A 84 3.13 -11.32 -13.37
C ILE A 84 2.22 -11.24 -14.61
N LYS A 85 1.55 -10.10 -14.84
CA LYS A 85 0.77 -9.84 -16.06
C LYS A 85 1.64 -9.37 -17.23
N ILE A 86 2.73 -8.64 -16.97
CA ILE A 86 3.69 -8.17 -17.98
C ILE A 86 4.72 -9.22 -18.50
N PRO A 87 5.09 -10.33 -17.82
CA PRO A 87 6.28 -11.12 -18.16
C PRO A 87 6.03 -12.19 -19.24
N ILE A 88 4.97 -12.12 -20.05
CA ILE A 88 4.73 -13.08 -21.14
C ILE A 88 4.16 -12.44 -22.41
N ILE A 89 4.58 -11.23 -22.79
CA ILE A 89 4.28 -10.69 -24.14
C ILE A 89 5.50 -10.00 -24.80
N LEU A 90 6.72 -10.37 -24.41
CA LEU A 90 7.95 -10.00 -25.14
C LEU A 90 8.96 -11.16 -25.09
N GLN A 91 8.75 -12.15 -25.96
CA GLN A 91 9.78 -13.05 -26.51
C GLN A 91 9.67 -12.99 -28.03
#